data_AF-A0A931C002-F1
#
_entry.id   AF-A0A931C002-F1
#
_cell.length_a   1.000
_cell.length_b   1.000
_cell.length_c   1.000
_cell.angle_alpha   90.00
_cell.angle_beta   90.00
_cell.angle_gamma   90.00
#
_symmetry.space_group_name_H-M   'P 1'
#
loop_
_entity.id
_entity.type
_entity.pdbx_description
1 polymer ?
#
loop_
_entity_poly.entity_id
_entity_poly.type
_entity_poly.pdbx_seq_one_letter_code
_entity_poly.pdbx_strand_id
1 'polypeptide(L)'
;MSYVEGDFLFFAFYRHVAWHFEGEGETRDNVTEKRFYIIGGKPLQCLEKNFSFTSPASADMRSRTAANRETDCSMLRAVLDSFKSLAKYRSQEKYPDCLGE
;
A
#
# COMPACT_ATOMS: atom_id res chain seq x y z
N MET A 1 4.83 -3.36 -1.07
CA MET A 1 5.55 -4.62 -0.76
C MET A 1 4.52 -5.65 -0.32
N SER A 2 4.68 -6.92 -0.66
CA SER A 2 3.73 -7.97 -0.29
C SER A 2 4.46 -9.26 0.08
N TYR A 3 3.86 -10.06 0.96
CA TYR A 3 4.31 -11.42 1.25
C TYR A 3 3.26 -12.41 0.76
N VAL A 4 3.69 -13.32 -0.12
CA VAL A 4 2.86 -14.27 -0.85
C VAL A 4 3.53 -15.64 -0.75
N GLU A 5 2.75 -16.66 -0.38
CA GLU A 5 3.20 -18.05 -0.36
C GLU A 5 2.18 -18.90 -1.12
N GLY A 6 2.66 -19.62 -2.15
CA GLY A 6 1.79 -20.22 -3.17
C GLY A 6 0.88 -19.16 -3.79
N ASP A 7 -0.43 -19.41 -3.75
CA ASP A 7 -1.49 -18.53 -4.24
C ASP A 7 -2.13 -17.68 -3.14
N PHE A 8 -1.55 -17.66 -1.94
CA PHE A 8 -2.10 -16.97 -0.78
C PHE A 8 -1.33 -15.69 -0.46
N LEU A 9 -2.07 -14.58 -0.38
CA LEU A 9 -1.56 -13.30 0.10
C LEU A 9 -1.73 -13.24 1.63
N PHE A 10 -0.61 -13.06 2.34
CA PHE A 10 -0.58 -12.98 3.80
C PHE A 10 -0.35 -11.56 4.31
N PHE A 11 0.37 -10.76 3.53
CA PHE A 11 0.63 -9.37 3.87
C PHE A 11 0.66 -8.49 2.62
N ALA A 12 0.04 -7.33 2.71
CA ALA A 12 0.18 -6.26 1.73
C ALA A 12 0.50 -4.93 2.40
N PHE A 13 1.51 -4.26 1.89
CA PHE A 13 1.88 -2.89 2.23
C PHE A 13 1.64 -1.98 1.02
N TYR A 14 0.75 -1.02 1.23
CA TYR A 14 0.41 0.01 0.28
C TYR A 14 0.92 1.36 0.80
N ARG A 15 1.55 2.13 -0.07
CA ARG A 15 2.05 3.48 0.23
C ARG A 15 1.63 4.42 -0.88
N HIS A 16 0.82 5.40 -0.53
CA HIS A 16 0.38 6.47 -1.42
C HIS A 16 1.03 7.79 -1.00
N VAL A 17 1.47 8.57 -1.98
CA VAL A 17 2.04 9.91 -1.75
C VAL A 17 1.28 10.88 -2.65
N ALA A 18 0.65 11.88 -2.05
CA ALA A 18 0.13 13.04 -2.74
C ALA A 18 0.99 14.25 -2.36
N TRP A 19 1.29 15.12 -3.31
CA TRP A 19 2.12 16.30 -3.07
C TRP A 19 1.39 17.57 -3.50
N HIS A 20 1.74 18.69 -2.88
CA HIS A 20 1.24 20.01 -3.25
C HIS A 20 2.30 21.08 -2.94
N PHE A 21 2.19 22.23 -3.59
CA PHE A 21 3.05 23.38 -3.29
C PHE A 21 2.58 24.06 -2.00
N GLU A 22 3.52 24.33 -1.07
CA GLU A 22 3.26 25.17 0.11
C GLU A 22 3.80 26.60 -0.05
N GLY A 23 4.72 26.82 -1.00
CA GLY A 23 5.32 28.13 -1.28
C GLY A 23 6.21 28.11 -2.53
N GLU A 24 6.92 29.20 -2.80
CA GLU A 24 7.84 29.29 -3.94
C GLU A 24 8.96 28.25 -3.83
N GLY A 25 8.88 27.20 -4.64
CA GLY A 25 9.88 26.12 -4.70
C GLY A 25 9.76 25.07 -3.60
N GLU A 26 8.79 25.17 -2.69
CA GLU A 26 8.57 24.21 -1.60
C GLU A 26 7.36 23.32 -1.89
N THR A 27 7.57 22.01 -1.74
CA THR A 27 6.51 21.00 -1.86
C THR A 27 6.31 20.27 -0.54
N ARG A 28 5.07 19.93 -0.25
CA ARG A 28 4.68 19.10 0.89
C ARG A 28 4.09 17.80 0.40
N ASP A 29 4.73 16.72 0.81
CA ASP A 29 4.27 15.36 0.60
C ASP A 29 3.35 14.94 1.75
N ASN A 30 2.17 14.45 1.41
CA ASN A 30 1.22 13.79 2.28
C ASN A 30 1.24 12.30 1.96
N VAL A 31 1.70 11.50 2.92
CA VAL A 31 1.87 10.05 2.78
C VAL A 31 0.78 9.31 3.56
N THR A 32 0.15 8.36 2.90
CA THR A 32 -0.73 7.37 3.50
C THR A 32 -0.13 5.99 3.32
N GLU A 33 0.18 5.33 4.43
CA GLU A 33 0.63 3.95 4.49
C GLU A 33 -0.49 3.05 5.02
N LYS A 34 -0.73 1.93 4.33
CA LYS A 34 -1.71 0.92 4.72
C LYS A 34 -1.04 -0.45 4.78
N ARG A 35 -1.36 -1.21 5.82
CA ARG A 35 -0.89 -2.59 6.02
C ARG A 35 -2.09 -3.49 6.20
N PHE A 36 -2.12 -4.58 5.46
CA PHE A 36 -3.16 -5.59 5.52
C PHE A 36 -2.50 -6.90 5.93
N TYR A 37 -2.90 -7.44 7.08
CA TYR A 37 -2.53 -8.77 7.55
C TYR A 37 -3.70 -9.71 7.27
N ILE A 38 -3.43 -10.81 6.59
CA ILE A 38 -4.47 -11.66 5.97
C ILE A 38 -4.17 -13.12 6.31
N ILE A 39 -5.19 -13.85 6.76
CA ILE A 39 -5.12 -15.31 6.99
C ILE A 39 -6.31 -15.95 6.30
N GLY A 40 -6.04 -16.93 5.42
CA GLY A 40 -7.09 -17.66 4.70
C GLY A 40 -8.00 -16.74 3.86
N GLY A 41 -7.45 -15.65 3.31
CA GLY A 41 -8.21 -14.65 2.55
C GLY A 41 -9.10 -13.73 3.39
N LYS A 42 -9.06 -13.83 4.72
CA LYS A 42 -9.82 -12.96 5.64
C LYS A 42 -8.89 -11.93 6.30
N PRO A 43 -9.39 -10.73 6.60
CA PRO A 43 -8.62 -9.75 7.36
C PRO A 43 -8.32 -10.29 8.76
N LEU A 44 -7.05 -10.24 9.15
CA LEU A 44 -6.64 -10.37 10.55
C LEU A 44 -6.54 -8.99 11.20
N GLN A 45 -5.87 -8.05 10.52
CA GLN A 45 -5.66 -6.69 11.01
C GLN A 45 -5.38 -5.75 9.84
N CYS A 46 -5.93 -4.53 9.89
CA CYS A 46 -5.59 -3.48 8.93
C CYS A 46 -5.17 -2.22 9.67
N LEU A 47 -4.00 -1.71 9.30
CA LEU A 47 -3.42 -0.52 9.89
C LEU A 47 -3.29 0.57 8.84
N GLU A 48 -3.63 1.80 9.22
CA GLU A 48 -3.36 2.99 8.44
C GLU A 48 -2.48 3.95 9.25
N LYS A 49 -1.52 4.56 8.57
CA LYS A 49 -0.64 5.58 9.11
C LYS A 49 -0.54 6.72 8.12
N ASN A 50 -0.80 7.94 8.59
CA ASN A 50 -0.74 9.16 7.79
C ASN A 50 0.33 10.09 8.35
N PHE A 51 1.13 10.70 7.47
CA PHE A 51 2.13 11.69 7.86
C PHE A 51 2.47 12.59 6.68
N SER A 52 3.11 13.73 6.95
CA SER A 52 3.56 14.64 5.90
C SER A 52 4.95 15.18 6.16
N PHE A 53 5.66 15.55 5.10
CA PHE A 53 6.97 16.19 5.19
C PHE A 53 7.20 17.13 4.01
N THR A 54 8.01 18.16 4.22
CA THR A 54 8.46 19.11 3.17
C THR A 54 9.90 18.85 2.74
N SER A 55 10.68 18.15 3.58
CA SER A 55 12.06 17.75 3.28
C SER A 55 12.20 16.23 3.40
N PRO A 56 12.84 15.56 2.42
CA PRO A 56 13.11 14.12 2.47
C PRO A 56 13.86 13.68 3.73
N ALA A 57 14.73 14.53 4.29
CA ALA A 57 15.49 14.23 5.50
C ALA A 57 14.59 14.01 6.74
N SER A 58 13.39 14.61 6.73
CA SER A 58 12.42 14.45 7.83
C SER A 58 11.44 13.28 7.62
N ALA A 59 11.39 12.70 6.42
CA ALA A 59 10.40 11.68 6.06
C ALA A 59 10.48 10.45 6.96
N ASP A 60 11.70 9.94 7.21
CA ASP A 60 11.91 8.76 8.06
C ASP A 60 11.53 9.00 9.52
N MET A 61 11.85 10.18 10.05
CA MET A 61 11.47 10.55 11.40
C MET A 61 9.94 10.64 11.53
N ARG A 62 9.27 11.31 10.60
CA ARG A 62 7.80 11.45 10.57
C ARG A 62 7.11 10.09 10.41
N SER A 63 7.68 9.21 9.57
CA SER A 63 7.17 7.86 9.37
C SER A 63 7.27 7.00 10.64
N ARG A 64 8.33 7.14 11.44
CA ARG A 64 8.53 6.39 12.69
C ARG A 64 7.66 6.89 13.85
N THR A 65 7.41 8.19 13.93
CA THR A 65 6.64 8.79 15.02
C THR A 65 5.14 8.82 14.76
N ALA A 66 4.71 8.74 13.50
CA ALA A 66 3.29 8.68 13.16
C ALA A 66 2.64 7.39 13.70
N ALA A 67 1.55 7.56 14.45
CA ALA A 67 0.81 6.46 15.04
C ALA A 67 0.09 5.64 13.97
N ASN A 68 0.08 4.32 14.14
CA ASN A 68 -0.80 3.45 13.38
C ASN A 68 -2.19 3.46 14.00
N ARG A 69 -3.21 3.54 13.16
CA ARG A 69 -4.61 3.37 13.54
C ARG A 69 -5.14 2.10 12.91
N GLU A 70 -5.85 1.31 13.70
CA GLU A 70 -6.58 0.16 13.19
C GLU A 70 -7.84 0.61 12.44
N THR A 71 -8.11 0.00 11.28
CA THR A 71 -9.23 0.35 10.38
C THR A 71 -10.09 -0.87 10.09
N ASP A 72 -11.27 -0.65 9.50
CA ASP A 72 -12.28 -1.67 9.22
C ASP A 72 -11.93 -2.62 8.06
N CYS A 73 -10.71 -2.55 7.52
CA CYS A 73 -10.28 -3.34 6.36
C CYS A 73 -11.15 -3.16 5.10
N SER A 74 -11.92 -2.08 4.97
CA SER A 74 -12.83 -1.84 3.82
C SER A 74 -12.16 -1.97 2.45
N MET A 75 -10.87 -1.62 2.34
CA MET A 75 -10.10 -1.73 1.09
C MET A 75 -9.50 -3.11 0.82
N LEU A 76 -9.56 -4.04 1.77
CA LEU A 76 -8.93 -5.36 1.60
C LEU A 76 -9.50 -6.11 0.38
N ARG A 77 -10.80 -5.98 0.11
CA ARG A 77 -11.42 -6.65 -1.04
C ARG A 77 -10.80 -6.21 -2.36
N ALA A 78 -10.60 -4.90 -2.54
CA ALA A 78 -9.93 -4.37 -3.72
C ALA A 78 -8.48 -4.88 -3.82
N VAL A 79 -7.76 -4.93 -2.71
CA VAL A 79 -6.38 -5.47 -2.66
C VAL A 79 -6.35 -6.94 -3.07
N LEU A 80 -7.27 -7.77 -2.57
CA LEU A 80 -7.37 -9.18 -2.92
C LEU A 80 -7.74 -9.38 -4.38
N ASP A 81 -8.63 -8.56 -4.93
CA ASP A 81 -9.05 -8.65 -6.33
C ASP A 81 -7.90 -8.24 -7.26
N SER A 82 -7.16 -7.18 -6.96
CA SER A 82 -5.93 -6.83 -7.68
C SER A 82 -4.88 -7.94 -7.60
N PHE A 83 -4.68 -8.53 -6.41
CA PHE A 83 -3.75 -9.64 -6.23
C PHE A 83 -4.16 -10.85 -7.07
N LYS A 84 -5.45 -11.25 -7.08
CA LYS A 84 -5.94 -12.37 -7.90
C LYS A 84 -5.69 -12.10 -9.39
N SER A 85 -5.94 -10.88 -9.87
CA SER A 85 -5.66 -10.52 -11.25
C SER A 85 -4.17 -10.66 -11.58
N LEU A 86 -3.28 -10.18 -10.70
CA LEU A 86 -1.83 -10.32 -10.88
C LEU A 86 -1.36 -11.78 -10.80
N ALA A 87 -1.92 -12.56 -9.87
CA ALA A 87 -1.56 -13.97 -9.66
C ALA A 87 -1.85 -14.84 -10.88
N LYS A 88 -2.91 -14.56 -11.66
CA LYS A 88 -3.25 -15.27 -12.91
C LYS A 88 -2.12 -15.28 -13.93
N TYR A 89 -1.27 -14.26 -13.92
CA TYR A 89 -0.18 -14.09 -14.89
C TYR A 89 1.18 -14.49 -14.32
N ARG A 90 1.29 -14.85 -13.04
CA ARG A 90 2.56 -15.12 -12.36
C ARG A 90 3.37 -16.26 -13.00
N SER A 91 2.70 -17.20 -13.65
CA SER A 91 3.29 -18.40 -14.25
C SER A 91 3.15 -18.45 -15.77
N GLN A 92 2.76 -17.36 -16.43
CA GLN A 92 2.59 -17.33 -17.88
C GLN A 92 3.90 -16.98 -18.59
N GLU A 93 4.18 -17.66 -19.71
CA GLU A 93 5.34 -17.37 -20.57
C GLU A 93 5.19 -16.08 -21.36
N LYS A 94 3.95 -15.65 -21.60
CA LYS A 94 3.61 -14.37 -22.26
C LYS A 94 2.75 -13.53 -21.32
N TYR A 95 3.30 -12.40 -20.91
CA TYR A 95 2.56 -11.37 -20.19
C TYR A 95 1.78 -10.52 -21.19
N PRO A 96 0.53 -10.14 -20.88
CA PRO A 96 -0.17 -9.13 -21.69
C PRO A 96 0.58 -7.80 -21.60
N ASP A 97 0.50 -6.98 -22.66
CA ASP A 97 1.15 -5.67 -22.70
C ASP A 97 0.63 -4.73 -21.60
N CYS A 98 -0.65 -4.84 -21.22
CA CYS A 98 -1.26 -4.15 -20.09
C CYS A 98 -2.32 -5.02 -19.41
N LEU A 99 -2.47 -4.88 -18.09
CA LEU A 99 -3.51 -5.53 -17.29
C LEU A 99 -4.75 -4.63 -17.19
N GLY A 100 -5.52 -4.55 -18.28
CA GLY A 100 -6.72 -3.73 -18.34
C GLY A 100 -7.32 -3.64 -19.73
N GLU A 101 -8.05 -4.69 -20.13
CA GLU A 101 -9.22 -4.60 -21.01
C GLU A 101 -10.42 -5.20 -20.27
#